data_AF-A0AAW4WDC8-F1
#
_entry.id   AF-A0AAW4WDC8-F1
#
_cell.length_a   1.000
_cell.length_b   1.000
_cell.length_c   1.000
_cell.angle_alpha   90.00
_cell.angle_beta   90.00
_cell.angle_gamma   90.00
#
_symmetry.space_group_name_H-M   'P 1'
#
loop_
_entity.id
_entity.type
_entity.pdbx_description
1 polymer ?
#
loop_
_entity_poly.entity_id
_entity_poly.type
_entity_poly.pdbx_seq_one_letter_code
_entity_poly.pdbx_strand_id
1 'polypeptide(L)'
;MKYRKKPVVIDAVQWTGTNHREMFDFLTDYQCTDQYMSAEGKNFYIDHWKVPGGLVIKTLEGEHLANIGDYIIRGVHGEFYPCKPDIFRETYEKVE
;
A
#
# COMPACT_ATOMS: atom_id res chain seq x y z
N MET A 1 -22.77 12.43 20.76
CA MET A 1 -23.20 12.84 19.39
C MET A 1 -22.70 11.80 18.41
N LYS A 2 -23.42 11.53 17.31
CA LYS A 2 -23.05 10.52 16.31
C LYS A 2 -22.57 11.21 15.02
N TYR A 3 -21.51 10.70 14.40
CA TYR A 3 -20.90 11.23 13.18
C TYR A 3 -20.71 10.11 12.16
N ARG A 4 -20.69 10.45 10.86
CA ARG A 4 -20.39 9.53 9.76
C ARG A 4 -19.09 9.93 9.06
N LYS A 5 -18.33 8.95 8.56
CA LYS A 5 -17.17 9.22 7.70
C LYS A 5 -17.65 9.91 6.41
N LYS A 6 -16.85 10.84 5.88
CA LYS A 6 -17.12 11.40 4.55
C LYS A 6 -16.87 10.32 3.49
N PRO A 7 -17.66 10.25 2.40
CA PRO A 7 -17.32 9.39 1.27
C PRO A 7 -16.02 9.88 0.65
N VAL A 8 -15.06 8.99 0.45
CA VAL A 8 -13.74 9.30 -0.13
C VAL A 8 -13.39 8.18 -1.10
N VAL A 9 -13.00 8.56 -2.32
CA VAL A 9 -12.38 7.66 -3.30
C VAL A 9 -10.89 7.59 -3.00
N ILE A 10 -10.32 6.38 -3.03
CA ILE A 10 -8.90 6.13 -2.76
C ILE A 10 -8.28 5.34 -3.90
N ASP A 11 -6.97 5.47 -4.05
CA ASP A 11 -6.18 4.56 -4.88
C ASP A 11 -5.76 3.34 -4.04
N ALA A 12 -5.74 2.17 -4.67
CA ALA A 12 -5.29 0.94 -4.04
C ALA A 12 -4.66 -0.01 -5.05
N VAL A 13 -3.59 -0.70 -4.64
CA VAL A 13 -2.95 -1.77 -5.42
C VAL A 13 -2.87 -3.01 -4.55
N GLN A 14 -3.29 -4.16 -5.08
CA GLN A 14 -3.15 -5.42 -4.36
C GLN A 14 -1.70 -5.91 -4.43
N TRP A 15 -1.10 -6.24 -3.30
CA TRP A 15 0.23 -6.84 -3.24
C TRP A 15 0.17 -8.32 -3.59
N THR A 16 0.65 -8.70 -4.78
CA THR A 16 0.61 -10.09 -5.25
C THR A 16 1.88 -10.88 -4.91
N GLY A 17 2.92 -10.21 -4.41
CA GLY A 17 4.25 -10.80 -4.22
C GLY A 17 5.09 -10.85 -5.50
N THR A 18 4.50 -10.57 -6.66
CA THR A 18 5.18 -10.61 -7.97
C THR A 18 5.01 -9.32 -8.77
N ASN A 19 4.02 -8.48 -8.47
CA ASN A 19 3.79 -7.17 -9.09
C ASN A 19 4.72 -6.07 -8.56
N HIS A 20 6.02 -6.37 -8.44
CA HIS A 20 7.02 -5.46 -7.87
C HIS A 20 7.04 -4.08 -8.53
N ARG A 21 6.99 -4.02 -9.88
CA ARG A 21 7.03 -2.74 -10.59
C ARG A 21 5.81 -1.88 -10.31
N GLU A 22 4.61 -2.45 -10.43
CA GLU A 22 3.36 -1.74 -10.15
C GLU A 22 3.33 -1.22 -8.71
N MET A 23 3.74 -2.05 -7.75
CA MET A 23 3.79 -1.67 -6.34
C MET A 23 4.84 -0.57 -6.08
N PHE A 24 6.02 -0.69 -6.69
CA PHE A 24 7.08 0.31 -6.60
C PHE A 24 6.63 1.66 -7.18
N ASP A 25 6.01 1.64 -8.36
CA ASP A 25 5.47 2.84 -9.01
C ASP A 25 4.40 3.50 -8.15
N PHE A 26 3.47 2.71 -7.61
CA PHE A 26 2.42 3.19 -6.73
C PHE A 26 2.98 3.86 -5.46
N LEU A 27 3.97 3.23 -4.81
CA LEU A 27 4.59 3.71 -3.58
C LEU A 27 5.56 4.88 -3.77
N THR A 28 5.96 5.15 -5.01
CA THR A 28 6.85 6.27 -5.39
C THR A 28 6.13 7.38 -6.15
N ASP A 29 4.79 7.35 -6.16
CA ASP A 29 3.93 8.29 -6.89
C ASP A 29 4.29 8.40 -8.39
N TYR A 30 4.75 7.31 -8.99
CA TYR A 30 5.19 7.23 -10.39
C TYR A 30 6.33 8.20 -10.75
N GLN A 31 7.02 8.76 -9.75
CA GLN A 31 8.09 9.76 -9.99
C GLN A 31 9.46 9.11 -10.24
N CYS A 32 9.60 7.82 -9.93
CA CYS A 32 10.86 7.11 -10.13
C CYS A 32 10.89 6.45 -11.51
N THR A 33 11.52 7.14 -12.47
CA THR A 33 11.69 6.69 -13.87
C THR A 33 12.90 5.78 -14.06
N ASP A 34 13.64 5.47 -12.99
CA ASP A 34 14.80 4.61 -13.09
C ASP A 34 14.37 3.18 -13.51
N GLN A 35 15.20 2.55 -14.34
CA GLN A 35 15.00 1.17 -14.77
C GLN A 35 15.18 0.19 -13.61
N TYR A 36 15.92 0.60 -12.57
CA TYR A 36 16.21 -0.22 -11.41
C TYR A 36 15.31 0.13 -10.21
N MET A 37 14.63 -0.88 -9.65
CA MET A 37 13.87 -0.72 -8.41
C MET A 37 14.81 -0.80 -7.20
N SER A 38 14.76 0.21 -6.33
CA SER A 38 15.44 0.15 -5.03
C SER A 38 14.67 -0.76 -4.06
N ALA A 39 15.40 -1.47 -3.21
CA ALA A 39 14.81 -2.23 -2.10
C ALA A 39 14.30 -1.32 -0.96
N GLU A 40 14.61 -0.02 -0.99
CA GLU A 40 14.15 0.96 -0.02
C GLU A 40 13.74 2.28 -0.69
N GLY A 41 12.62 2.84 -0.23
CA GLY A 41 12.13 4.16 -0.61
C GLY A 41 11.61 4.95 0.59
N LYS A 42 11.04 6.12 0.31
CA LYS A 42 10.45 7.01 1.33
C LYS A 42 9.34 6.32 2.13
N ASN A 43 8.49 5.56 1.45
CA ASN A 43 7.25 4.99 2.03
C ASN A 43 7.35 3.49 2.34
N PHE A 44 8.42 2.81 1.92
CA PHE A 44 8.50 1.36 2.03
C PHE A 44 9.96 0.86 2.00
N TYR A 45 10.14 -0.40 2.32
CA TYR A 45 11.32 -1.18 1.97
C TYR A 45 10.98 -2.67 1.86
N ILE A 46 11.93 -3.46 1.38
CA ILE A 46 11.79 -4.91 1.21
C ILE A 46 12.66 -5.65 2.22
N ASP A 47 12.03 -6.45 3.09
CA ASP A 47 12.66 -7.31 4.08
C ASP A 47 11.94 -8.68 4.14
N HIS A 48 12.53 -9.66 3.45
CA HIS A 48 12.02 -11.02 3.39
C HIS A 48 12.15 -11.81 4.70
N TRP A 49 12.89 -11.30 5.69
CA TRP A 49 12.98 -11.91 7.01
C TRP A 49 11.78 -11.55 7.89
N LYS A 50 11.18 -10.38 7.66
CA LYS A 50 10.00 -9.91 8.41
C LYS A 50 8.69 -10.49 7.91
N VAL A 51 8.51 -10.65 6.59
CA VAL A 51 7.23 -11.07 6.01
C VAL A 51 7.42 -11.79 4.66
N PRO A 52 6.60 -12.83 4.34
CA PRO A 52 6.56 -13.40 3.00
C PRO A 52 6.25 -12.33 1.93
N GLY A 53 7.06 -12.28 0.87
CA GLY A 53 7.01 -11.21 -0.15
C GLY A 53 7.77 -9.94 0.24
N GLY A 54 8.15 -9.78 1.49
CA GLY A 54 9.09 -8.77 1.99
C GLY A 54 8.57 -7.34 2.10
N LEU A 55 7.34 -7.03 1.71
CA LEU A 55 6.86 -5.64 1.65
C LEU A 55 6.59 -5.07 3.06
N VAL A 56 7.36 -4.05 3.44
CA VAL A 56 7.16 -3.28 4.68
C VAL A 56 6.82 -1.83 4.33
N ILE A 57 5.71 -1.33 4.85
CA ILE A 57 5.23 0.04 4.66
C ILE A 57 5.61 0.89 5.87
N LYS A 58 6.18 2.06 5.61
CA LYS A 58 6.49 3.08 6.63
C LYS A 58 5.24 3.95 6.83
N THR A 59 4.45 3.67 7.86
CA THR A 59 3.22 4.43 8.19
C THR A 59 3.52 5.49 9.26
N LEU A 60 2.51 6.30 9.63
CA LEU A 60 2.64 7.33 10.68
C LEU A 60 2.75 6.73 12.09
N GLU A 61 2.24 5.51 12.27
CA GLU A 61 2.20 4.75 13.52
C GLU A 61 3.40 3.79 13.66
N GLY A 62 4.21 3.66 12.61
CA GLY A 62 5.39 2.82 12.58
C GLY A 62 5.46 1.95 11.32
N GLU A 63 6.25 0.89 11.40
CA GLU A 63 6.39 -0.05 10.28
C GLU A 63 5.24 -1.06 10.28
N HIS A 64 4.56 -1.21 9.15
CA HIS A 64 3.49 -2.19 8.98
C HIS A 64 3.87 -3.20 7.90
N LEU A 65 3.70 -4.48 8.21
CA LEU A 65 3.99 -5.59 7.31
C LEU A 65 2.80 -5.83 6.36
N ALA A 66 3.08 -5.90 5.06
CA ALA A 66 2.08 -6.27 4.06
C ALA A 66 2.28 -7.72 3.64
N ASN A 67 1.27 -8.56 3.89
CA ASN A 67 1.27 -9.93 3.41
C ASN A 67 0.90 -9.95 1.92
N ILE A 68 1.37 -10.98 1.21
CA ILE A 68 0.84 -11.29 -0.12
C ILE A 68 -0.68 -11.45 -0.03
N GLY A 69 -1.39 -10.73 -0.88
CA GLY A 69 -2.84 -10.63 -0.93
C GLY A 69 -3.37 -9.31 -0.37
N ASP A 70 -2.67 -8.66 0.55
CA ASP A 70 -3.10 -7.38 1.15
C ASP A 70 -3.20 -6.28 0.09
N TYR A 71 -4.09 -5.31 0.28
CA TYR A 71 -4.12 -4.08 -0.51
C TYR A 71 -3.22 -3.04 0.14
N ILE A 72 -2.40 -2.35 -0.65
CA ILE A 72 -1.80 -1.09 -0.23
C ILE A 72 -2.73 0.03 -0.67
N ILE A 73 -3.24 0.79 0.29
CA ILE A 73 -4.14 1.92 0.04
C ILE A 73 -3.41 3.24 0.26
N ARG A 74 -3.77 4.26 -0.52
CA ARG A 74 -3.33 5.64 -0.31
C ARG A 74 -4.37 6.41 0.49
N GLY A 75 -3.94 6.97 1.62
CA GLY A 75 -4.75 7.82 2.48
C GLY A 75 -4.86 9.26 1.94
N VAL A 76 -5.65 10.08 2.64
CA VAL A 76 -6.05 11.42 2.17
C VAL A 76 -4.91 12.45 2.17
N HIS A 77 -3.83 12.17 2.90
CA HIS A 77 -2.63 13.00 2.95
C HIS A 77 -1.44 12.36 2.22
N GLY A 78 -1.69 11.33 1.39
CA GLY A 78 -0.67 10.63 0.61
C GLY A 78 0.10 9.57 1.39
N GLU A 79 -0.30 9.28 2.62
CA GLU A 79 0.23 8.19 3.43
C GLU A 79 -0.22 6.83 2.88
N PHE A 80 0.60 5.79 3.06
CA PHE A 80 0.29 4.44 2.58
C PHE A 80 0.04 3.48 3.73
N TYR A 81 -0.90 2.56 3.54
CA TYR A 81 -1.25 1.55 4.54
C TYR A 81 -1.52 0.19 3.91
N PRO A 82 -1.07 -0.91 4.51
CA PRO A 82 -1.61 -2.22 4.19
C PRO A 82 -3.03 -2.37 4.75
N CYS A 83 -3.92 -2.95 3.96
CA CYS A 83 -5.31 -3.21 4.26
C CYS A 83 -5.62 -4.66 3.94
N LYS A 84 -6.23 -5.38 4.89
CA LYS A 84 -6.53 -6.80 4.71
C LYS A 84 -7.60 -7.00 3.63
N PRO A 85 -7.55 -8.09 2.83
CA PRO A 85 -8.38 -8.21 1.63
C PRO A 85 -9.87 -8.33 1.92
N ASP A 86 -10.22 -8.96 3.03
CA ASP A 86 -11.57 -9.02 3.59
C ASP A 86 -12.04 -7.62 4.00
N ILE A 87 -11.26 -6.91 4.82
CA ILE A 87 -11.58 -5.54 5.25
C ILE A 87 -11.73 -4.61 4.05
N PHE A 88 -10.84 -4.71 3.06
CA PHE A 88 -10.88 -3.89 1.86
C PHE A 88 -12.19 -4.08 1.10
N ARG A 89 -12.60 -5.33 0.84
CA ARG A 89 -13.84 -5.65 0.10
C ARG A 89 -15.11 -5.30 0.87
N GLU A 90 -15.07 -5.33 2.19
CA GLU A 90 -16.18 -4.88 3.04
C GLU A 90 -16.32 -3.35 3.06
N THR A 91 -15.21 -2.62 2.89
CA THR A 91 -15.15 -1.16 3.07
C THR A 91 -15.21 -0.39 1.75
N TYR A 92 -14.71 -0.97 0.66
CA TYR A 92 -14.53 -0.28 -0.62
C TYR A 92 -15.18 -1.05 -1.76
N GLU A 93 -15.78 -0.30 -2.68
CA GLU A 93 -16.23 -0.77 -3.97
C GLU A 93 -15.42 -0.11 -5.09
N LYS A 94 -15.28 -0.79 -6.22
CA LYS A 94 -14.58 -0.22 -7.37
C LYS A 94 -15.40 0.94 -7.93
N VAL A 95 -14.75 2.08 -8.08
CA VAL A 95 -15.29 3.27 -8.75
C VAL A 95 -14.48 3.53 -10.03
N GLU A 96 -15.03 4.29 -10.97
CA GLU A 96 -14.45 4.58 -12.29
C GLU A 96 -13.14 5.38 -12.24
#